data_AF-A0A917B350-F1
#
_entry.id   AF-A0A917B350-F1
#
_cell.length_a   1.000
_cell.length_b   1.000
_cell.length_c   1.000
_cell.angle_alpha   90.00
_cell.angle_beta   90.00
_cell.angle_gamma   90.00
#
_symmetry.space_group_name_H-M   'P 1'
#
loop_
_entity.id
_entity.type
_entity.pdbx_description
1 polymer ?
#
loop_
_entity_poly.entity_id
_entity_poly.type
_entity_poly.pdbx_seq_one_letter_code
_entity_poly.pdbx_strand_id
1 'polypeptide(L)'
;MADKKEISIPYGISKEQAEKAKRFVIARHQEGISITDFCKREGISTKTFYQWKDDKVFSSYLTALGETIVTDDESEAWQQVKKKIMKLATSEKAGAKEISLFMESFEYVVEAEKQARMKELGIVPEHEKRGSEKSLEDKKAVLIQRLTPQGKEDKDAE
;
A
#
# COMPACT_ATOMS: atom_id res chain seq x y z
N MET A 1 -33.88 6.48 0.36
CA MET A 1 -33.47 5.10 0.07
C MET A 1 -32.42 5.22 -1.03
N ALA A 2 -31.14 5.12 -0.69
CA ALA A 2 -30.07 5.30 -1.67
C ALA A 2 -30.07 4.09 -2.62
N ASP A 3 -30.29 4.34 -3.91
CA ASP A 3 -30.13 3.38 -4.99
C ASP A 3 -28.76 2.71 -4.86
N LYS A 4 -28.76 1.42 -4.49
CA LYS A 4 -27.56 0.59 -4.55
C LYS A 4 -27.17 0.52 -6.02
N LYS A 5 -26.15 1.30 -6.44
CA LYS A 5 -25.45 1.06 -7.70
C LYS A 5 -24.95 -0.39 -7.67
N GLU A 6 -25.66 -1.28 -8.34
CA GLU A 6 -25.29 -2.68 -8.43
C GLU A 6 -24.08 -2.81 -9.35
N ILE A 7 -22.90 -2.92 -8.75
CA ILE A 7 -21.69 -3.23 -9.50
C ILE A 7 -21.80 -4.67 -10.02
N SER A 8 -21.78 -4.83 -11.34
CA SER A 8 -21.74 -6.12 -12.01
C SER A 8 -20.45 -6.86 -11.66
N ILE A 9 -20.55 -8.17 -11.38
CA ILE A 9 -19.39 -9.02 -11.10
C ILE A 9 -18.55 -9.15 -12.38
N PRO A 10 -17.28 -8.71 -12.39
CA PRO A 10 -16.44 -8.81 -13.58
C PRO A 10 -16.02 -10.26 -13.86
N TYR A 11 -15.70 -10.53 -15.13
CA TYR A 11 -15.28 -11.85 -15.58
C TYR A 11 -13.98 -12.28 -14.88
N GLY A 12 -13.94 -13.50 -14.35
CA GLY A 12 -12.80 -14.03 -13.58
C GLY A 12 -12.94 -13.95 -12.06
N ILE A 13 -13.95 -13.25 -11.54
CA ILE A 13 -14.29 -13.27 -10.10
C ILE A 13 -15.43 -14.26 -9.86
N SER A 14 -15.24 -15.20 -8.92
CA SER A 14 -16.30 -16.12 -8.52
C SER A 14 -17.38 -15.39 -7.72
N LYS A 15 -18.61 -15.91 -7.75
CA LYS A 15 -19.73 -15.34 -6.97
C LYS A 15 -19.39 -15.25 -5.48
N GLU A 16 -18.70 -16.26 -4.95
CA GLU A 16 -18.29 -16.30 -3.54
C GLU A 16 -17.24 -15.22 -3.21
N GLN A 17 -16.26 -15.01 -4.09
CA GLN A 17 -15.28 -13.92 -3.98
C GLN A 17 -15.98 -12.56 -4.01
N ALA A 18 -16.96 -12.39 -4.88
CA ALA A 18 -17.72 -11.15 -5.00
C ALA A 18 -18.54 -10.84 -3.74
N GLU A 19 -19.19 -11.83 -3.14
CA GLU A 19 -19.93 -11.66 -1.87
C GLU A 19 -19.00 -11.31 -0.71
N LYS A 20 -17.87 -12.01 -0.60
CA LYS A 20 -16.84 -11.74 0.41
C LYS A 20 -16.23 -10.34 0.22
N ALA A 21 -15.98 -9.90 -1.01
CA ALA A 21 -15.52 -8.55 -1.31
C ALA A 21 -16.54 -7.48 -0.87
N LYS A 22 -17.84 -7.68 -1.17
CA LYS A 22 -18.91 -6.77 -0.71
C LYS A 22 -18.94 -6.66 0.82
N ARG A 23 -18.91 -7.80 1.52
CA ARG A 23 -18.89 -7.84 2.99
C ARG A 23 -17.63 -7.18 3.56
N PHE A 24 -16.48 -7.38 2.93
CA PHE A 24 -15.22 -6.76 3.34
C PHE A 24 -15.29 -5.24 3.28
N VAL A 25 -15.77 -4.69 2.16
CA VAL A 25 -15.82 -3.22 1.99
C VAL A 25 -16.81 -2.59 2.97
N ILE A 26 -17.99 -3.21 3.17
CA ILE A 26 -18.97 -2.75 4.17
C ILE A 26 -18.37 -2.76 5.58
N ALA A 27 -17.77 -3.89 5.98
CA ALA A 27 -17.18 -4.04 7.30
C ALA A 27 -16.01 -3.09 7.54
N ARG A 28 -15.19 -2.87 6.50
CA ARG A 28 -14.05 -1.95 6.58
C ARG A 28 -14.50 -0.50 6.68
N HIS A 29 -15.61 -0.16 6.05
CA HIS A 29 -16.19 1.19 6.12
C HIS A 29 -16.93 1.44 7.44
N GLN A 30 -17.74 0.49 7.92
CA GLN A 30 -18.55 0.64 9.14
C GLN A 30 -17.75 0.39 10.43
N GLU A 31 -16.88 -0.63 10.44
CA GLU A 31 -16.23 -1.13 11.66
C GLU A 31 -14.72 -0.85 11.68
N GLY A 32 -14.14 -0.38 10.56
CA GLY A 32 -12.69 -0.20 10.44
C GLY A 32 -11.90 -1.51 10.51
N ILE A 33 -12.54 -2.66 10.21
CA ILE A 33 -11.94 -3.98 10.43
C ILE A 33 -10.63 -4.19 9.64
N SER A 34 -9.67 -4.85 10.27
CA SER A 34 -8.43 -5.28 9.61
C SER A 34 -8.70 -6.46 8.65
N ILE A 35 -7.84 -6.65 7.63
CA ILE A 35 -7.94 -7.82 6.73
C ILE A 35 -7.86 -9.11 7.54
N THR A 36 -6.96 -9.15 8.54
CA THR A 36 -6.73 -10.31 9.38
C THR A 36 -7.98 -10.71 10.16
N ASP A 37 -8.67 -9.73 10.74
CA ASP A 37 -9.88 -9.98 11.54
C ASP A 37 -11.09 -10.28 10.67
N PHE A 38 -11.18 -9.64 9.50
CA PHE A 38 -12.17 -10.00 8.49
C PHE A 38 -12.01 -11.45 8.02
N CYS A 39 -10.78 -11.86 7.70
CA CYS A 39 -10.47 -13.21 7.27
C CYS A 39 -10.82 -14.25 8.36
N LYS A 40 -10.53 -13.95 9.64
CA LYS A 40 -10.95 -14.80 10.76
C LYS A 40 -12.48 -14.92 10.85
N ARG A 41 -13.21 -13.81 10.69
CA ARG A 41 -14.67 -13.77 10.78
C ARG A 41 -15.36 -14.56 9.65
N GLU A 42 -14.82 -14.45 8.44
CA GLU A 42 -15.40 -15.08 7.24
C GLU A 42 -14.85 -16.48 6.95
N GLY A 43 -13.99 -17.01 7.81
CA GLY A 43 -13.38 -18.34 7.65
C GLY A 43 -12.46 -18.46 6.43
N ILE A 44 -11.80 -17.36 6.04
CA ILE A 44 -10.88 -17.33 4.89
C ILE A 44 -9.45 -17.23 5.40
N SER A 45 -8.50 -17.90 4.75
CA SER A 45 -7.09 -17.65 5.07
C SER A 45 -6.68 -16.25 4.61
N THR A 46 -5.90 -15.55 5.43
CA THR A 46 -5.34 -14.23 5.05
C THR A 46 -4.52 -14.32 3.77
N LYS A 47 -3.75 -15.40 3.60
CA LYS A 47 -2.98 -15.67 2.38
C LYS A 47 -3.87 -15.71 1.14
N THR A 48 -5.01 -16.41 1.20
CA THR A 48 -5.98 -16.50 0.10
C THR A 48 -6.53 -15.12 -0.25
N PHE A 49 -6.87 -14.31 0.76
CA PHE A 49 -7.38 -12.96 0.52
C PHE A 49 -6.32 -12.04 -0.10
N TYR A 50 -5.07 -12.12 0.34
CA TYR A 50 -3.96 -11.39 -0.28
C TYR A 50 -3.68 -11.84 -1.71
N GLN A 51 -3.81 -13.13 -2.02
CA GLN A 51 -3.71 -13.63 -3.40
C GLN A 51 -4.81 -13.05 -4.30
N TRP A 52 -6.04 -12.95 -3.79
CA TRP A 52 -7.11 -12.28 -4.53
C TRP A 52 -6.79 -10.80 -4.75
N LYS A 53 -6.24 -10.12 -3.73
CA LYS A 53 -5.86 -8.70 -3.84
C LYS A 53 -4.71 -8.45 -4.84
N ASP A 54 -3.86 -9.44 -5.07
CA ASP A 54 -2.78 -9.36 -6.08
C ASP A 54 -3.34 -9.41 -7.52
N ASP A 55 -4.51 -10.03 -7.70
CA ASP A 55 -5.23 -10.01 -8.96
C ASP A 55 -5.78 -8.60 -9.27
N LYS A 56 -5.36 -8.04 -10.41
CA LYS A 56 -5.77 -6.70 -10.85
C LYS A 56 -7.28 -6.55 -11.01
N VAL A 57 -7.97 -7.59 -11.47
CA VAL A 57 -9.43 -7.59 -11.67
C VAL A 57 -10.13 -7.51 -10.33
N PHE A 58 -9.72 -8.33 -9.37
CA PHE A 58 -10.31 -8.32 -8.03
C PHE A 58 -9.97 -7.05 -7.24
N SER A 59 -8.74 -6.55 -7.34
CA SER A 59 -8.35 -5.27 -6.74
C SER A 59 -9.17 -4.11 -7.32
N SER A 60 -9.35 -4.06 -8.65
CA SER A 60 -10.16 -3.02 -9.29
C SER A 60 -11.63 -3.10 -8.85
N TYR A 61 -12.16 -4.32 -8.70
CA TYR A 61 -13.52 -4.53 -8.22
C TYR A 61 -13.71 -4.10 -6.77
N LEU A 62 -12.73 -4.37 -5.89
CA LEU A 62 -12.72 -3.90 -4.51
C LEU A 62 -12.73 -2.36 -4.42
N THR A 63 -11.94 -1.68 -5.25
CA THR A 63 -11.92 -0.21 -5.31
C THR A 63 -13.27 0.33 -5.76
N ALA A 64 -13.86 -0.22 -6.83
CA ALA A 64 -15.18 0.22 -7.32
C ALA A 64 -16.29 0.02 -6.26
N LEU A 65 -16.23 -1.08 -5.50
CA LEU A 65 -17.13 -1.31 -4.36
C LEU A 65 -16.94 -0.26 -3.26
N GLY A 66 -15.70 0.13 -2.97
CA GLY A 66 -15.38 1.18 -2.01
C GLY A 66 -15.96 2.54 -2.43
N GLU A 67 -15.76 2.92 -3.68
CA GLU A 67 -16.30 4.17 -4.24
C GLU A 67 -17.83 4.22 -4.26
N THR A 68 -18.48 3.06 -4.35
CA THR A 68 -19.95 2.97 -4.32
C THR A 68 -20.52 3.01 -2.90
N ILE A 69 -19.75 2.56 -1.91
CA ILE A 69 -20.17 2.56 -0.50
C ILE A 69 -19.97 3.93 0.14
N VAL A 70 -18.97 4.69 -0.30
CA VAL A 70 -18.87 6.12 0.02
C VAL A 70 -19.99 6.83 -0.72
N THR A 71 -21.03 7.24 0.01
CA THR A 71 -22.10 8.03 -0.60
C THR A 71 -21.54 9.37 -1.08
N ASP A 72 -22.09 9.92 -2.17
CA ASP A 72 -21.70 11.25 -2.67
C ASP A 72 -21.72 12.31 -1.54
N ASP A 73 -22.67 12.18 -0.61
CA ASP A 73 -22.80 13.03 0.58
C ASP A 73 -21.60 12.93 1.56
N GLU A 74 -21.06 11.73 1.78
CA GLU A 74 -19.90 11.53 2.68
C GLU A 74 -18.60 12.01 2.05
N SER A 75 -18.45 11.79 0.73
CA SER A 75 -17.35 12.35 -0.04
C SER A 75 -17.40 13.88 -0.03
N GLU A 76 -18.58 14.47 -0.22
CA GLU A 76 -18.76 15.92 -0.17
C GLU A 76 -18.49 16.48 1.23
N ALA A 77 -19.00 15.83 2.28
CA ALA A 77 -18.73 16.20 3.67
C ALA A 77 -17.22 16.16 3.98
N TRP A 78 -16.51 15.12 3.52
CA TRP A 78 -15.07 15.02 3.67
C TRP A 78 -14.33 16.15 2.92
N GLN A 79 -14.75 16.49 1.71
CA GLN A 79 -14.20 17.63 0.95
C GLN A 79 -14.43 18.96 1.68
N GLN A 80 -15.58 19.14 2.32
CA GLN A 80 -15.86 20.34 3.12
C GLN A 80 -14.96 20.40 4.37
N VAL A 81 -14.78 19.28 5.07
CA VAL A 81 -13.86 19.17 6.21
C VAL A 81 -12.43 19.48 5.78
N LYS A 82 -11.96 18.90 4.68
CA LYS A 82 -10.63 19.15 4.10
C LYS A 82 -10.40 20.63 3.83
N LYS A 83 -11.35 21.31 3.17
CA LYS A 83 -11.29 22.76 2.92
C LYS A 83 -11.24 23.57 4.23
N LYS A 84 -11.97 23.16 5.25
CA LYS A 84 -11.99 23.84 6.55
C LYS A 84 -10.68 23.67 7.32
N ILE A 85 -10.11 22.47 7.32
CA ILE A 85 -8.79 22.18 7.92
C ILE A 85 -7.71 23.03 7.24
N MET A 86 -7.69 23.11 5.90
CA MET A 86 -6.73 23.98 5.20
C MET A 86 -6.88 25.45 5.59
N LYS A 87 -8.11 25.97 5.65
CA LYS A 87 -8.37 27.37 6.06
C LYS A 87 -7.93 27.65 7.50
N LEU A 88 -8.13 26.70 8.41
CA LEU A 88 -7.72 26.84 9.81
C LEU A 88 -6.20 26.79 9.95
N ALA A 89 -5.54 25.82 9.30
CA ALA A 89 -4.09 25.65 9.36
C ALA A 89 -3.31 26.78 8.68
N THR A 90 -3.90 27.44 7.67
CA THR A 90 -3.30 28.62 6.99
C THR A 90 -3.69 29.96 7.63
N SER A 91 -4.51 29.94 8.68
CA SER A 91 -4.87 31.17 9.39
C SER A 91 -3.76 31.61 10.34
N GLU A 92 -3.59 32.92 10.55
CA GLU A 92 -2.61 33.49 11.49
C GLU A 92 -2.82 33.06 12.96
N LYS A 93 -3.98 32.44 13.27
CA LYS A 93 -4.33 31.95 14.61
C LYS A 93 -4.32 30.43 14.72
N ALA A 94 -3.70 29.72 13.76
CA ALA A 94 -3.60 28.27 13.81
C ALA A 94 -2.88 27.83 15.09
N GLY A 95 -3.58 27.11 15.97
CA GLY A 95 -2.99 26.51 17.15
C GLY A 95 -2.29 25.19 16.82
N ALA A 96 -1.55 24.65 17.78
CA ALA A 96 -0.87 23.37 17.64
C ALA A 96 -1.83 22.22 17.29
N LYS A 97 -3.09 22.31 17.73
CA LYS A 97 -4.12 21.29 17.48
C LYS A 97 -4.60 21.29 16.03
N GLU A 98 -4.80 22.46 15.44
CA GLU A 98 -5.22 22.61 14.05
C GLU A 98 -4.11 22.20 13.07
N ILE A 99 -2.85 22.50 13.43
CA ILE A 99 -1.68 22.06 12.67
C ILE A 99 -1.52 20.54 12.74
N SER A 100 -1.70 19.92 13.91
CA SER A 100 -1.69 18.46 14.05
C SER A 100 -2.76 17.81 13.17
N LEU A 101 -3.99 18.34 13.21
CA LEU A 101 -5.10 17.82 12.43
C LEU A 101 -4.84 17.93 10.92
N PHE A 102 -4.15 18.99 10.48
CA PHE A 102 -3.65 19.13 9.12
C PHE A 102 -2.57 18.08 8.81
N MET A 103 -1.55 17.92 9.66
CA MET A 103 -0.51 16.92 9.42
C MET A 103 -1.06 15.49 9.32
N GLU A 104 -2.01 15.12 10.15
CA GLU A 104 -2.69 13.81 10.09
C GLU A 104 -3.55 13.68 8.83
N SER A 105 -4.31 14.72 8.46
CA SER A 105 -5.20 14.67 7.29
C SER A 105 -4.45 14.74 5.94
N PHE A 106 -3.22 15.25 5.96
CA PHE A 106 -2.39 15.50 4.77
C PHE A 106 -1.03 14.80 4.85
N GLU A 107 -0.89 13.75 5.67
CA GLU A 107 0.37 13.03 5.91
C GLU A 107 1.04 12.60 4.59
N TYR A 108 0.27 12.09 3.63
CA TYR A 108 0.75 11.72 2.30
C TYR A 108 1.43 12.86 1.52
N VAL A 109 0.97 14.11 1.70
CA VAL A 109 1.57 15.28 1.05
C VAL A 109 2.91 15.59 1.70
N VAL A 110 2.96 15.53 3.03
CA VAL A 110 4.16 15.78 3.82
C VAL A 110 5.22 14.72 3.54
N GLU A 111 4.83 13.44 3.46
CA GLU A 111 5.72 12.35 3.09
C GLU A 111 6.25 12.50 1.66
N ALA A 112 5.41 12.90 0.69
CA ALA A 112 5.83 13.16 -0.67
C ALA A 112 6.83 14.32 -0.77
N GLU A 113 6.61 15.41 -0.03
CA GLU A 113 7.54 16.55 0.01
C GLU A 113 8.85 16.17 0.70
N LYS A 114 8.78 15.38 1.78
CA LYS A 114 9.95 14.83 2.47
C LYS A 114 10.78 13.94 1.54
N GLN A 115 10.13 13.09 0.74
CA GLN A 115 10.80 12.28 -0.28
C GLN A 115 11.42 13.14 -1.39
N ALA A 116 10.73 14.19 -1.85
CA ALA A 116 11.26 15.12 -2.84
C ALA A 116 12.50 15.86 -2.32
N ARG A 117 12.48 16.35 -1.07
CA ARG A 117 13.65 16.95 -0.42
C ARG A 117 14.77 15.95 -0.17
N MET A 118 14.46 14.71 0.22
CA MET A 118 15.48 13.66 0.33
C MET A 118 16.16 13.38 -1.01
N LYS A 119 15.40 13.38 -2.10
CA LYS A 119 15.94 13.24 -3.46
C LYS A 119 16.79 14.44 -3.88
N GLU A 120 16.37 15.66 -3.56
CA GLU A 120 17.12 16.90 -3.80
C GLU A 120 18.42 16.95 -2.98
N LEU A 121 18.40 16.45 -1.74
CA LEU A 121 19.56 16.35 -0.85
C LEU A 121 20.43 15.11 -1.13
N GLY A 122 20.11 14.30 -2.14
CA GLY A 122 20.87 13.10 -2.52
C GLY A 122 20.80 11.94 -1.50
N ILE A 123 19.85 11.98 -0.57
CA ILE A 123 19.61 10.91 0.40
C ILE A 123 18.70 9.87 -0.26
N VAL A 124 19.32 8.84 -0.85
CA VAL A 124 18.58 7.69 -1.40
C VAL A 124 17.94 6.91 -0.23
N PRO A 125 16.61 6.73 -0.23
CA PRO A 125 15.94 5.98 0.83
C PRO A 125 16.41 4.53 0.84
N GLU A 126 16.50 3.93 2.03
CA GLU A 126 17.18 2.64 2.26
C GLU A 126 16.60 1.47 1.44
N HIS A 127 15.33 1.56 1.02
CA HIS A 127 14.68 0.59 0.16
C HIS A 127 15.13 0.66 -1.32
N GLU A 128 15.65 1.80 -1.80
CA GLU A 128 16.27 1.92 -3.12
C GLU A 128 17.77 1.56 -3.10
N LYS A 129 18.44 1.62 -1.94
CA LYS A 129 19.86 1.20 -1.78
C LYS A 129 20.11 -0.28 -2.06
N ARG A 130 19.07 -1.11 -2.21
CA ARG A 130 19.21 -2.54 -2.53
C ARG A 130 19.27 -2.84 -4.03
N GLY A 131 19.05 -1.84 -4.89
CA GLY A 131 18.91 -2.04 -6.35
C GLY A 131 20.02 -1.45 -7.22
N SER A 132 20.77 -0.45 -6.76
CA SER A 132 21.75 0.25 -7.60
C SER A 132 23.21 -0.09 -7.22
N GLU A 133 23.91 -0.61 -8.22
CA GLU A 133 25.36 -0.51 -8.41
C GLU A 133 26.28 -1.32 -7.48
N LYS A 134 26.22 -2.65 -7.61
CA LYS A 134 27.50 -3.38 -7.68
C LYS A 134 28.08 -3.14 -9.07
N SER A 135 29.20 -2.41 -9.13
CA SER A 135 29.96 -2.19 -10.36
C SER A 135 30.19 -3.52 -11.08
N LEU A 136 30.28 -3.52 -12.41
CA LEU A 136 30.59 -4.73 -13.19
C LEU A 136 31.87 -5.41 -12.69
N GLU A 137 32.79 -4.64 -12.10
CA GLU A 137 34.01 -5.12 -11.48
C GLU A 137 33.75 -5.97 -10.22
N ASP A 138 32.82 -5.57 -9.34
CA ASP A 138 32.43 -6.36 -8.16
C ASP A 138 31.80 -7.69 -8.55
N LYS A 139 30.97 -7.68 -9.61
CA LYS A 139 30.37 -8.91 -10.15
C LYS A 139 31.44 -9.84 -10.73
N LYS A 140 32.46 -9.28 -11.38
CA LYS A 140 33.58 -10.04 -11.95
C LYS A 140 34.45 -10.66 -10.86
N ALA A 141 34.73 -9.95 -9.77
CA ALA A 141 35.47 -10.47 -8.62
C ALA A 141 34.74 -11.66 -7.97
N VAL A 142 33.42 -11.55 -7.75
CA VAL A 142 32.60 -12.63 -7.19
C VAL A 142 32.53 -13.85 -8.11
N LEU A 143 32.51 -13.64 -9.43
CA LEU A 143 32.53 -14.72 -10.43
C LEU A 143 33.88 -15.43 -10.47
N ILE A 144 35.00 -14.70 -10.42
CA ILE A 144 36.35 -15.30 -10.36
C ILE A 144 36.50 -16.12 -9.07
N GLN A 145 36.02 -15.61 -7.94
CA GLN A 145 36.06 -16.32 -6.66
C GLN A 145 35.25 -17.64 -6.70
N ARG A 146 34.18 -17.71 -7.50
CA ARG A 146 33.40 -18.95 -7.72
C ARG A 146 33.98 -19.89 -8.78
N LEU A 147 34.67 -19.35 -9.77
CA LEU A 147 35.21 -20.08 -10.92
C LEU A 147 36.64 -20.59 -10.70
N THR A 148 37.31 -20.17 -9.62
CA THR A 148 38.60 -20.74 -9.24
C THR A 148 38.32 -21.98 -8.40
N PRO A 149 38.39 -23.21 -8.95
CA PRO A 149 38.40 -24.39 -8.10
C PRO A 149 39.63 -24.24 -7.20
N GLN A 150 39.45 -24.31 -5.88
CA GLN A 150 40.53 -24.76 -5.03
C GLN A 150 40.89 -26.17 -5.53
N GLY A 151 41.90 -26.22 -6.39
CA GLY A 151 42.48 -27.44 -6.89
C GLY A 151 43.03 -28.22 -5.72
N LYS A 152 42.62 -29.47 -5.65
CA LYS A 152 43.30 -30.57 -4.98
C LYS A 152 44.83 -30.40 -5.06
N GLU A 153 45.51 -30.36 -3.92
CA GLU A 153 46.80 -31.01 -3.77
C GLU A 153 46.64 -32.10 -2.71
N ASP A 154 46.36 -33.29 -3.21
CA ASP A 154 46.74 -34.57 -2.63
C ASP A 154 48.27 -34.64 -2.61
N LYS A 155 48.88 -34.88 -1.45
CA LYS A 155 50.15 -35.63 -1.35
C LYS A 155 50.19 -36.41 -0.03
N ASP A 156 49.86 -37.69 -0.14
CA ASP A 156 50.43 -38.77 0.67
C ASP A 156 51.96 -38.94 0.39
N ALA A 157 52.64 -39.59 1.35
CA ALA A 157 54.06 -40.01 1.42
C ALA A 157 55.07 -38.89 1.75
N GLU A 158 55.89 -38.97 2.81
CA GLU A 158 56.62 -40.10 3.41
C GLU A 158 56.87 -39.87 4.93
#